data_AF-A0A432EWK4-F1
#
_entry.id   AF-A0A432EWK4-F1
#
_cell.length_a   1.000
_cell.length_b   1.000
_cell.length_c   1.000
_cell.angle_alpha   90.00
_cell.angle_beta   90.00
_cell.angle_gamma   90.00
#
_symmetry.space_group_name_H-M   'P 1'
#
loop_
_entity.id
_entity.type
_entity.pdbx_description
1 polymer ?
#
loop_
_entity_poly.entity_id
_entity_poly.type
_entity_poly.pdbx_seq_one_letter_code
_entity_poly.pdbx_strand_id
1 'polypeptide(L)'
;MQSLNPQTVPLKDINLIEASAGTGKTYTISLLYLRFVLESEPALSVDQILVVTYTTAATKELKDRIRLRLSDALMAFINEDTVGEYADFCENYERIESILRLSRALLNFDEAAIFTIHSFCQRALKDTAFDAGLAFETELLDN
;
A
#
# COMPACT_ATOMS: atom_id res chain seq x y z
N MET A 1 17.68 -10.40 -16.39
CA MET A 1 16.82 -9.81 -15.34
C MET A 1 16.83 -8.31 -15.54
N GLN A 2 15.67 -7.68 -15.75
CA GLN A 2 15.59 -6.25 -16.05
C GLN A 2 15.71 -5.46 -14.75
N SER A 3 16.44 -4.34 -14.76
CA SER A 3 16.50 -3.45 -13.59
C SER A 3 15.11 -2.87 -13.32
N LEU A 4 14.64 -2.99 -12.08
CA LEU A 4 13.33 -2.45 -11.67
C LEU A 4 13.38 -0.92 -11.72
N ASN A 5 12.42 -0.30 -12.42
CA ASN A 5 12.04 1.09 -12.18
C ASN A 5 10.70 1.12 -11.43
N PRO A 6 10.69 1.45 -10.12
CA PRO A 6 9.47 1.50 -9.32
C PRO A 6 8.41 2.49 -9.82
N GLN A 7 8.80 3.55 -10.54
CA GLN A 7 7.85 4.54 -11.07
C GLN A 7 7.09 4.03 -12.29
N THR A 8 7.64 3.07 -13.04
CA THR A 8 7.08 2.65 -14.34
C THR A 8 6.77 1.16 -14.44
N VAL A 9 7.11 0.36 -13.42
CA VAL A 9 6.79 -1.08 -13.43
C VAL A 9 5.27 -1.26 -13.54
N PRO A 10 4.77 -2.18 -14.39
CA PRO A 10 3.34 -2.43 -14.50
C PRO A 10 2.74 -2.84 -13.15
N LEU A 11 1.57 -2.29 -12.80
CA LEU A 11 0.84 -2.63 -11.56
C LEU A 11 -0.12 -3.82 -11.73
N LYS A 12 -0.10 -4.47 -12.89
CA LYS A 12 -0.92 -5.63 -13.23
C LYS A 12 -0.07 -6.89 -13.29
N ASP A 13 -0.76 -8.03 -13.26
CA ASP A 13 -0.16 -9.36 -13.34
C ASP A 13 0.86 -9.62 -12.20
N ILE A 14 1.70 -10.63 -12.38
CA ILE A 14 2.68 -11.05 -11.38
C ILE A 14 4.02 -10.37 -11.66
N ASN A 15 4.50 -9.58 -10.69
CA ASN A 15 5.83 -8.97 -10.72
C ASN A 15 6.71 -9.58 -9.62
N LEU A 16 7.88 -10.10 -10.00
CA LEU A 16 8.90 -10.56 -9.05
C LEU A 16 10.02 -9.51 -8.95
N ILE A 17 10.14 -8.91 -7.76
CA ILE A 17 11.14 -7.87 -7.47
C ILE A 17 12.21 -8.47 -6.56
N GLU A 18 13.44 -8.55 -7.06
CA GLU A 18 14.61 -8.92 -6.26
C GLU A 18 15.23 -7.68 -5.60
N ALA A 19 15.47 -7.73 -4.29
CA ALA A 19 15.97 -6.58 -3.55
C ALA A 19 16.88 -6.99 -2.37
N SER A 20 18.18 -6.76 -2.53
CA SER A 20 19.21 -7.02 -1.52
C SER A 20 19.14 -6.07 -0.33
N ALA A 21 19.92 -6.34 0.73
CA ALA A 21 20.03 -5.42 1.86
C ALA A 21 20.46 -4.01 1.38
N GLY A 22 19.81 -2.96 1.90
CA GLY A 22 20.14 -1.57 1.55
C GLY A 22 19.60 -1.05 0.21
N THR A 23 18.89 -1.84 -0.61
CA THR A 23 18.44 -1.41 -1.95
C THR A 23 17.08 -0.71 -1.99
N GLY A 24 16.65 -0.08 -0.88
CA GLY A 24 15.39 0.69 -0.89
C GLY A 24 14.11 -0.13 -1.01
N LYS A 25 14.05 -1.34 -0.44
CA LYS A 25 12.83 -2.18 -0.41
C LYS A 25 11.60 -1.42 0.10
N THR A 26 11.73 -0.82 1.27
CA THR A 26 10.62 -0.12 1.93
C THR A 26 10.19 1.11 1.12
N TYR A 27 11.16 1.82 0.53
CA TYR A 27 10.91 2.91 -0.41
C TYR A 27 10.07 2.43 -1.60
N THR A 28 10.53 1.37 -2.27
CA THR A 28 9.86 0.76 -3.43
C THR A 28 8.43 0.36 -3.09
N ILE A 29 8.20 -0.35 -1.98
CA ILE A 29 6.85 -0.76 -1.57
C ILE A 29 5.94 0.47 -1.37
N SER A 30 6.42 1.49 -0.66
CA SER A 30 5.59 2.67 -0.41
C SER A 30 5.31 3.51 -1.67
N LEU A 31 6.24 3.53 -2.63
CA LEU A 31 6.04 4.17 -3.92
C LEU A 31 5.02 3.39 -4.76
N LEU A 32 5.13 2.06 -4.81
CA LEU A 32 4.12 1.23 -5.48
C LEU A 32 2.74 1.40 -4.84
N TYR A 33 2.66 1.55 -3.52
CA TYR A 33 1.39 1.81 -2.84
C TYR A 33 0.77 3.14 -3.27
N LEU A 34 1.55 4.22 -3.30
CA LEU A 34 1.12 5.51 -3.84
C LEU A 34 0.62 5.37 -5.28
N ARG A 35 1.36 4.63 -6.11
CA ARG A 35 0.97 4.35 -7.49
C ARG A 35 -0.35 3.58 -7.57
N PHE A 36 -0.57 2.55 -6.76
CA PHE A 36 -1.88 1.86 -6.72
C PHE A 36 -3.03 2.81 -6.34
N VAL A 37 -2.83 3.75 -5.42
CA VAL A 37 -3.86 4.73 -5.05
C VAL A 37 -4.17 5.69 -6.21
N LEU A 38 -3.16 6.13 -6.95
CA LEU A 38 -3.32 7.11 -8.02
C LEU A 38 -3.74 6.47 -9.36
N GLU A 39 -3.12 5.36 -9.73
CA GLU A 39 -3.15 4.80 -11.10
C GLU A 39 -4.21 3.71 -11.31
N SER A 40 -4.79 3.15 -10.24
CA SER A 40 -5.72 2.04 -10.39
C SER A 40 -7.06 2.50 -10.97
N GLU A 41 -7.60 1.69 -11.88
CA GLU A 41 -8.91 1.86 -12.48
C GLU A 41 -9.71 0.54 -12.41
N PRO A 42 -10.83 0.49 -11.65
CA PRO A 42 -11.38 1.56 -10.83
C PRO A 42 -10.45 1.93 -9.65
N ALA A 43 -10.65 3.14 -9.10
CA ALA A 43 -9.90 3.61 -7.93
C ALA A 43 -10.01 2.62 -6.75
N LEU A 44 -8.86 2.25 -6.18
CA LEU A 44 -8.77 1.36 -5.03
C LEU A 44 -8.79 2.14 -3.72
N SER A 45 -9.55 1.67 -2.73
CA SER A 45 -9.42 2.10 -1.34
C SER A 45 -8.25 1.39 -0.64
N VAL A 46 -7.78 1.95 0.47
CA VAL A 46 -6.58 1.47 1.19
C VAL A 46 -6.72 0.06 1.77
N ASP A 47 -7.94 -0.37 2.05
CA ASP A 47 -8.30 -1.73 2.48
C ASP A 47 -8.30 -2.74 1.31
N GLN A 48 -8.32 -2.27 0.07
CA GLN A 48 -8.24 -3.10 -1.15
C GLN A 48 -6.80 -3.32 -1.63
N ILE A 49 -5.81 -2.65 -1.01
CA ILE A 49 -4.38 -2.81 -1.32
C ILE A 49 -3.72 -3.62 -0.20
N LEU A 50 -3.57 -4.92 -0.42
CA LEU A 50 -2.97 -5.83 0.57
C LEU A 50 -1.44 -5.76 0.55
N VAL A 51 -0.85 -5.44 1.71
CA VAL A 51 0.58 -5.55 1.96
C VAL A 51 0.80 -6.50 3.13
N VAL A 52 1.59 -7.56 2.93
CA VAL A 52 1.95 -8.51 4.00
C VAL A 52 3.45 -8.52 4.26
N THR A 53 3.83 -8.64 5.52
CA THR A 53 5.24 -8.73 5.95
C THR A 53 5.43 -9.71 7.09
N TYR A 54 6.68 -9.99 7.48
CA TYR A 54 6.99 -11.03 8.46
C TYR A 54 6.75 -10.57 9.91
N THR A 55 7.11 -9.33 10.25
CA THR A 55 7.09 -8.86 11.65
C THR A 55 6.10 -7.72 11.88
N THR A 56 5.59 -7.65 13.10
CA THR A 56 4.75 -6.54 13.57
C THR A 56 5.49 -5.20 13.50
N ALA A 57 6.79 -5.19 13.82
CA ALA A 57 7.63 -4.00 13.71
C ALA A 57 7.73 -3.49 12.26
N ALA A 58 7.96 -4.39 11.29
CA ALA A 58 7.99 -4.03 9.87
C ALA A 58 6.62 -3.56 9.37
N THR A 59 5.53 -4.14 9.88
CA THR A 59 4.17 -3.70 9.59
C THR A 59 3.97 -2.25 10.02
N LYS A 60 4.36 -1.91 11.26
CA LYS A 60 4.27 -0.55 11.79
C LYS A 60 5.12 0.43 10.99
N GLU A 61 6.38 0.09 10.72
CA GLU A 61 7.26 0.94 9.92
C GLU A 61 6.69 1.19 8.51
N LEU A 62 6.18 0.15 7.85
CA LEU A 62 5.57 0.28 6.53
C LEU A 62 4.33 1.18 6.56
N LYS A 63 3.45 1.04 7.56
CA LYS A 63 2.29 1.93 7.74
C LYS A 63 2.73 3.40 7.87
N ASP A 64 3.70 3.68 8.73
CA ASP A 64 4.20 5.04 8.95
C ASP A 64 4.78 5.63 7.66
N ARG A 65 5.59 4.85 6.92
CA ARG A 65 6.20 5.31 5.65
C ARG A 65 5.19 5.51 4.54
N ILE A 66 4.21 4.63 4.40
CA ILE A 66 3.16 4.77 3.38
C ILE A 66 2.30 6.00 3.70
N ARG A 67 1.88 6.18 4.96
CA ARG A 67 1.07 7.34 5.37
C ARG A 67 1.80 8.65 5.08
N LEU A 68 3.08 8.72 5.43
CA LEU A 68 3.91 9.89 5.15
C LEU A 68 3.99 10.17 3.64
N ARG A 69 4.26 9.14 2.83
CA ARG A 69 4.34 9.29 1.36
C ARG A 69 3.03 9.76 0.72
N LEU A 70 1.89 9.24 1.16
CA LEU A 70 0.58 9.70 0.70
C LEU A 70 0.32 11.16 1.10
N SER A 71 0.72 11.54 2.32
CA SER A 71 0.61 12.92 2.83
C SER A 71 1.48 13.88 2.03
N ASP A 72 2.74 13.53 1.80
CA ASP A 72 3.68 14.37 1.05
C ASP A 72 3.23 14.52 -0.41
N ALA A 73 2.77 13.44 -1.05
CA ALA A 73 2.21 13.50 -2.39
C ALA A 73 0.95 14.39 -2.44
N LEU A 74 0.05 14.29 -1.44
CA LEU A 74 -1.13 15.15 -1.35
C LEU A 74 -0.72 16.63 -1.27
N MET A 75 0.27 16.95 -0.44
CA MET A 75 0.77 18.32 -0.31
C MET A 75 1.38 18.82 -1.61
N ALA A 76 2.13 17.97 -2.33
CA ALA A 76 2.68 18.33 -3.64
C ALA A 76 1.58 18.67 -4.66
N PHE A 77 0.50 17.88 -4.73
CA PHE A 77 -0.64 18.19 -5.59
C PHE A 77 -1.38 19.47 -5.15
N ILE A 78 -1.51 19.73 -3.85
CA ILE A 78 -2.15 20.95 -3.32
C ILE A 78 -1.31 22.18 -3.69
N ASN A 79 0.00 22.12 -3.52
CA ASN A 79 0.91 23.25 -3.75
C ASN A 79 1.29 23.44 -5.22
N GLU A 80 0.94 22.48 -6.08
CA GLU A 80 1.38 22.45 -7.49
C GLU A 80 2.92 22.38 -7.58
N ASP A 81 3.53 21.55 -6.72
CA ASP A 81 4.98 21.40 -6.64
C ASP A 81 5.50 20.66 -7.89
N THR A 82 6.01 21.43 -8.86
CA THR A 82 6.58 20.89 -10.12
C THR A 82 8.06 20.52 -10.00
N VAL A 83 8.59 20.36 -8.78
CA VAL A 83 10.01 20.04 -8.53
C VAL A 83 10.10 19.03 -7.38
N GLY A 84 10.96 18.02 -7.51
CA GLY A 84 11.24 17.03 -6.46
C GLY A 84 10.64 15.66 -6.72
N GLU A 85 10.54 14.83 -5.67
CA GLU A 85 10.14 13.41 -5.77
C GLU A 85 8.75 13.19 -6.41
N TYR A 86 7.84 14.15 -6.24
CA TYR A 86 6.44 14.03 -6.68
C TYR A 86 6.13 14.83 -7.95
N ALA A 87 7.11 15.51 -8.56
CA ALA A 87 6.90 16.34 -9.73
C ALA A 87 6.32 15.54 -10.90
N ASP A 88 6.89 14.38 -11.19
CA ASP A 88 6.41 13.48 -12.24
C ASP A 88 4.94 13.08 -12.01
N PHE A 89 4.50 12.90 -10.77
CA PHE A 89 3.10 12.60 -10.47
C PHE A 89 2.21 13.82 -10.73
N CYS A 90 2.62 15.00 -10.30
CA CYS A 90 1.87 16.24 -10.49
C CYS A 90 1.71 16.61 -11.98
N GLU A 91 2.69 16.27 -12.81
CA GLU A 91 2.66 16.51 -14.26
C GLU A 91 1.78 15.50 -15.01
N ASN A 92 1.73 14.24 -14.57
CA ASN A 92 1.10 13.15 -15.34
C ASN A 92 -0.31 12.75 -14.88
N TYR A 93 -0.76 13.17 -13.69
CA TYR A 93 -2.09 12.82 -13.17
C TYR A 93 -2.98 14.05 -12.99
N GLU A 94 -4.29 13.87 -13.21
CA GLU A 94 -5.26 14.97 -13.01
C GLU A 94 -5.29 15.39 -11.54
N ARG A 95 -5.14 16.69 -11.31
CA ARG A 95 -4.88 17.26 -9.99
C ARG A 95 -6.05 17.06 -9.02
N ILE A 96 -7.27 17.41 -9.42
CA ILE A 96 -8.44 17.40 -8.52
C ILE A 96 -8.76 15.96 -8.10
N GLU A 97 -8.72 15.04 -9.05
CA GLU A 97 -8.90 13.61 -8.83
C GLU A 97 -7.81 13.03 -7.93
N SER A 98 -6.54 13.37 -8.18
CA SER A 98 -5.42 12.92 -7.34
C SER A 98 -5.56 13.41 -5.89
N ILE A 99 -5.93 14.68 -5.70
CA ILE A 99 -6.21 15.24 -4.37
C ILE A 99 -7.35 14.47 -3.69
N LEU A 100 -8.44 14.17 -4.41
CA LEU A 100 -9.57 13.44 -3.85
C LEU A 100 -9.19 12.00 -3.47
N ARG A 101 -8.47 11.29 -4.34
CA ARG A 101 -7.98 9.91 -4.10
C ARG A 101 -7.07 9.86 -2.88
N LEU A 102 -6.06 10.74 -2.82
CA LEU A 102 -5.12 10.79 -1.71
C LEU A 102 -5.77 11.23 -0.39
N SER A 103 -6.68 12.20 -0.43
CA SER A 103 -7.43 12.65 0.76
C SER A 103 -8.29 11.52 1.34
N ARG A 104 -8.98 10.75 0.48
CA ARG A 104 -9.75 9.58 0.90
C ARG A 104 -8.86 8.49 1.46
N ALA A 105 -7.72 8.23 0.82
CA ALA A 105 -6.77 7.23 1.30
C ALA A 105 -6.22 7.58 2.69
N LEU A 106 -5.90 8.85 2.94
CA LEU A 106 -5.41 9.33 4.24
C LEU A 106 -6.49 9.33 5.32
N LEU A 107 -7.73 9.69 4.97
CA LEU A 107 -8.88 9.67 5.90
C LEU A 107 -9.17 8.24 6.39
N ASN A 108 -9.13 7.27 5.48
CA ASN A 108 -9.45 5.87 5.78
C ASN A 108 -8.20 5.05 6.12
N PHE A 109 -7.03 5.68 6.31
CA PHE A 109 -5.75 4.96 6.38
C PHE A 109 -5.65 3.97 7.56
N ASP A 110 -6.43 4.19 8.61
CA ASP A 110 -6.46 3.28 9.77
C ASP A 110 -7.05 1.90 9.39
N GLU A 111 -7.80 1.83 8.29
CA GLU A 111 -8.35 0.60 7.70
C GLU A 111 -7.40 -0.08 6.71
N ALA A 112 -6.22 0.51 6.43
CA ALA A 112 -5.29 -0.01 5.44
C ALA A 112 -4.90 -1.47 5.69
N ALA A 113 -4.98 -2.29 4.63
CA ALA A 113 -4.73 -3.72 4.66
C ALA A 113 -3.23 -4.06 4.70
N ILE A 114 -2.54 -3.58 5.73
CA ILE A 114 -1.10 -3.80 5.96
C ILE A 114 -0.95 -4.66 7.20
N PHE A 115 -0.55 -5.92 7.01
CA PHE A 115 -0.58 -6.95 8.04
C PHE A 115 0.73 -7.74 8.12
N THR A 116 0.90 -8.47 9.21
CA THR A 116 1.78 -9.63 9.17
C THR A 116 1.13 -10.76 8.36
N ILE A 117 1.93 -11.71 7.85
CA ILE A 117 1.41 -12.91 7.18
C ILE A 117 0.40 -13.64 8.09
N HIS A 118 0.73 -13.86 9.36
CA HIS A 118 -0.14 -14.56 10.31
C HIS A 118 -1.46 -13.82 10.54
N SER A 119 -1.40 -12.51 10.79
CA SER A 119 -2.60 -11.69 11.02
C SER A 119 -3.53 -11.67 9.80
N PHE A 120 -2.95 -11.64 8.58
CA PHE A 120 -3.73 -11.75 7.35
C PHE A 120 -4.41 -13.11 7.21
N CYS A 121 -3.69 -14.22 7.40
CA CYS A 121 -4.27 -15.56 7.33
C CYS A 121 -5.40 -15.76 8.34
N GLN A 122 -5.23 -15.29 9.58
CA GLN A 122 -6.28 -15.35 10.60
C GLN A 122 -7.51 -14.54 10.21
N ARG A 123 -7.33 -13.34 9.66
CA ARG A 123 -8.46 -12.53 9.19
C ARG A 123 -9.19 -13.19 8.03
N ALA A 124 -8.47 -13.70 7.03
CA ALA A 124 -9.07 -14.42 5.90
C ALA A 124 -9.87 -15.65 6.35
N LEU A 125 -9.38 -16.41 7.33
CA LEU A 125 -10.11 -17.54 7.91
C LEU A 125 -11.37 -17.10 8.64
N LYS A 126 -11.33 -16.00 9.40
CA LYS A 126 -12.52 -15.45 10.08
C LYS A 126 -13.56 -14.94 9.09
N ASP A 127 -13.13 -14.23 8.05
CA ASP A 127 -14.02 -13.67 7.04
C ASP A 127 -14.69 -14.77 6.19
N THR A 128 -14.08 -15.95 6.09
CA THR A 128 -14.62 -17.15 5.42
C THR A 128 -15.23 -18.18 6.38
N ALA A 129 -15.26 -17.92 7.69
CA ALA A 129 -15.61 -18.92 8.70
C ALA A 129 -17.01 -19.51 8.50
N PHE A 130 -17.95 -18.69 8.02
CA PHE A 130 -19.30 -19.13 7.67
C PHE A 130 -19.30 -20.13 6.49
N ASP A 131 -18.54 -19.83 5.43
CA ASP A 131 -18.41 -20.69 4.25
C ASP A 131 -17.56 -21.95 4.52
N ALA A 132 -16.63 -21.88 5.48
CA ALA A 132 -15.72 -22.95 5.85
C ALA A 132 -16.25 -23.89 6.94
N GLY A 133 -17.43 -23.61 7.53
CA GLY A 133 -18.00 -24.40 8.62
C GLY A 133 -17.17 -24.36 9.92
N LEU A 134 -16.34 -23.33 10.09
CA LEU A 134 -15.50 -23.14 11.27
C LEU A 134 -16.30 -22.47 12.39
N ALA A 135 -15.99 -22.81 13.64
CA ALA A 135 -16.57 -22.11 14.79
C ALA A 135 -16.19 -20.62 14.75
N PHE A 136 -17.16 -19.73 14.96
CA PHE A 136 -16.95 -18.27 14.94
C PHE A 136 -15.90 -17.78 15.94
N GLU A 137 -15.64 -18.55 17.00
CA GLU A 137 -14.62 -18.29 18.01
C GLU A 137 -13.49 -19.33 17.88
N THR A 138 -12.43 -18.94 17.20
CA THR A 138 -11.15 -19.67 17.24
C THR A 138 -10.23 -18.96 18.24
N GLU A 139 -9.90 -19.63 19.34
CA GLU A 139 -8.95 -19.14 20.33
C GLU A 139 -7.52 -19.34 19.82
N LEU A 140 -6.67 -18.34 20.00
CA LEU A 140 -5.27 -18.40 19.58
C LEU A 140 -4.51 -19.11 20.70
N LEU A 141 -4.04 -20.33 20.43
CA LEU A 141 -3.25 -21.10 21.39
C LEU A 141 -1.83 -20.52 21.43
N ASP A 142 -1.52 -19.80 22.50
CA ASP A 142 -0.15 -19.42 22.83
C ASP A 142 0.53 -20.63 23.50
N ASN A 143 1.65 -21.09 22.94
CA ASN A 143 2.52 -22.12 23.54
C ASN A 143 3.54 -21.51 24.49
#